data_AF-A0A8J6B4F4-F1
#
_entry.id   AF-A0A8J6B4F4-F1
#
_cell.length_a   1.000
_cell.length_b   1.000
_cell.length_c   1.000
_cell.angle_alpha   90.00
_cell.angle_beta   90.00
_cell.angle_gamma   90.00
#
_symmetry.space_group_name_H-M   'P 1'
#
loop_
_entity.id
_entity.type
_entity.pdbx_description
1 polymer ?
#
loop_
_entity_poly.entity_id
_entity_poly.type
_entity_poly.pdbx_seq_one_letter_code
_entity_poly.pdbx_strand_id
1 'polypeptide(L)'
;MHRGVTEGVTLMLLALQTGLLDLHVLQRTFLLSIILFIVVTSTLQSMVEISDPIVLALAATGNRSPWKHLRGVSMCLFLFIFPSFMAYKLSHFFDMDFWLLIMVSSCLLTSLQVLGTFFIYSLFMVELFQDGGVERMDEIIYGVNAVSRVLEFLVALCVVAYGTWESMFGEWSWIGVSVIIVHSYVNVWLRAQSGWSSFLLRREAAHKIGALPRASEEQLRAHNDLCSICFQ
;
A
#
# COMPACT_ATOMS: atom_id res chain seq x y z
N MET A 1 8.34 -9.29 5.55
CA MET A 1 8.35 -10.78 5.40
C MET A 1 7.15 -11.52 5.99
N HIS A 2 6.28 -10.93 6.84
CA HIS A 2 5.14 -11.67 7.44
C HIS A 2 3.81 -11.61 6.66
N ARG A 3 3.65 -10.72 5.66
CA ARG A 3 2.36 -10.51 4.97
C ARG A 3 2.00 -11.57 3.92
N GLY A 4 2.96 -12.05 3.14
CA GLY A 4 2.71 -13.12 2.15
C GLY A 4 2.31 -14.46 2.80
N VAL A 5 2.76 -14.72 4.03
CA VAL A 5 2.38 -15.93 4.79
C VAL A 5 0.91 -15.88 5.20
N THR A 6 0.42 -14.72 5.65
CA THR A 6 -1.00 -14.56 6.00
C THR A 6 -1.93 -14.73 4.78
N GLU A 7 -1.53 -14.25 3.60
CA GLU A 7 -2.29 -14.41 2.36
C GLU A 7 -2.24 -15.85 1.82
N GLY A 8 -1.08 -16.52 1.93
CA GLY A 8 -0.93 -17.94 1.59
C GLY A 8 -1.73 -18.87 2.53
N VAL A 9 -1.82 -18.54 3.81
CA VAL A 9 -2.62 -19.28 4.79
C VAL A 9 -4.12 -19.11 4.51
N THR A 10 -4.58 -17.91 4.15
CA THR A 10 -5.97 -17.72 3.71
C THR A 10 -6.30 -18.52 2.44
N LEU A 11 -5.33 -18.65 1.52
CA LEU A 11 -5.43 -19.47 0.29
C LEU A 11 -5.60 -20.96 0.60
N MET A 12 -4.78 -21.47 1.52
CA MET A 12 -4.82 -22.89 1.90
C MET A 12 -6.13 -23.23 2.64
N LEU A 13 -6.62 -22.34 3.50
CA LEU A 13 -7.89 -22.53 4.19
C LEU A 13 -9.07 -22.52 3.21
N LEU A 14 -9.09 -21.61 2.23
CA LEU A 14 -10.11 -21.57 1.18
C LEU A 14 -10.11 -22.84 0.30
N ALA A 15 -8.94 -23.37 -0.04
CA ALA A 15 -8.81 -24.58 -0.86
C ALA A 15 -9.20 -25.87 -0.11
N LEU A 16 -8.88 -25.97 1.18
CA LEU A 16 -9.27 -27.10 2.04
C LEU A 16 -10.77 -27.13 2.31
N GLN A 17 -11.38 -25.96 2.50
CA GLN A 17 -12.79 -25.84 2.86
C GLN A 17 -13.75 -26.07 1.68
N THR A 18 -13.27 -25.92 0.44
CA THR A 18 -14.10 -26.00 -0.77
C THR A 18 -14.19 -27.39 -1.40
N GLY A 19 -13.51 -28.42 -0.87
CA GLY A 19 -13.68 -29.81 -1.34
C GLY A 19 -13.33 -30.00 -2.82
N LEU A 20 -12.21 -29.39 -3.25
CA LEU A 20 -11.82 -29.13 -4.65
C LEU A 20 -11.89 -30.31 -5.64
N LEU A 21 -11.94 -31.56 -5.15
CA LEU A 21 -11.87 -32.77 -5.96
C LEU A 21 -13.23 -33.38 -6.34
N ASP A 22 -14.34 -32.99 -5.70
CA ASP A 22 -15.66 -33.63 -5.88
C ASP A 22 -16.76 -32.74 -6.52
N LEU A 23 -16.43 -31.53 -6.99
CA LEU A 23 -17.44 -30.58 -7.47
C LEU A 23 -17.73 -30.60 -8.98
N HIS A 24 -18.98 -30.25 -9.33
CA HIS A 24 -19.50 -30.06 -10.69
C HIS A 24 -18.65 -29.05 -11.49
N VAL A 25 -18.52 -29.27 -12.80
CA VAL A 25 -17.59 -28.53 -13.70
C VAL A 25 -17.70 -27.00 -13.61
N LEU A 26 -18.91 -26.45 -13.40
CA LEU A 26 -19.14 -25.00 -13.25
C LEU A 26 -18.53 -24.42 -11.97
N GLN A 27 -18.77 -25.07 -10.82
CA GLN A 27 -18.18 -24.67 -9.54
C GLN A 27 -16.65 -24.83 -9.53
N ARG A 28 -16.14 -25.87 -10.20
CA ARG A 28 -14.69 -26.09 -10.34
C ARG A 28 -14.02 -24.96 -11.13
N THR A 29 -14.63 -24.49 -12.21
CA THR A 29 -14.10 -23.36 -13.00
C THR A 29 -14.11 -22.05 -12.20
N PHE A 30 -15.16 -21.82 -11.41
CA PHE A 30 -15.24 -20.66 -10.52
C PHE A 30 -14.13 -20.67 -9.47
N LEU A 31 -13.95 -21.80 -8.78
CA LEU A 31 -12.94 -21.97 -7.75
C LEU A 31 -11.51 -21.88 -8.30
N LEU A 32 -11.24 -22.46 -9.47
CA LEU A 32 -9.96 -22.33 -10.16
C LEU A 32 -9.68 -20.87 -10.56
N SER A 33 -10.71 -20.11 -10.95
CA SER A 33 -10.57 -18.69 -11.27
C SER A 33 -10.20 -17.87 -10.02
N ILE A 34 -10.79 -18.19 -8.87
CA ILE A 34 -10.44 -17.61 -7.56
C ILE A 34 -8.99 -17.93 -7.21
N ILE A 35 -8.58 -19.19 -7.29
CA ILE A 35 -7.20 -19.60 -6.96
C ILE A 35 -6.19 -18.92 -7.87
N LEU A 36 -6.45 -18.91 -9.19
CA LEU A 36 -5.61 -18.22 -10.16
C LEU A 36 -5.50 -16.74 -9.83
N PHE A 37 -6.62 -16.09 -9.48
CA PHE A 37 -6.65 -14.69 -9.08
C PHE A 37 -5.77 -14.44 -7.84
N ILE A 38 -5.84 -15.29 -6.81
CA ILE A 38 -5.03 -15.07 -5.60
C ILE A 38 -3.54 -15.28 -5.91
N VAL A 39 -3.20 -16.31 -6.68
CA VAL A 39 -1.81 -16.55 -7.13
C VAL A 39 -1.29 -15.35 -7.92
N VAL A 40 -2.09 -14.81 -8.83
CA VAL A 40 -1.70 -13.65 -9.63
C VAL A 40 -1.57 -12.40 -8.75
N THR A 41 -2.53 -12.13 -7.86
CA THR A 41 -2.49 -10.98 -6.95
C THR A 41 -1.29 -11.03 -6.02
N SER A 42 -1.00 -12.19 -5.41
CA SER A 42 0.17 -12.38 -4.54
C SER A 42 1.50 -12.24 -5.30
N THR A 43 1.54 -12.67 -6.57
CA THR A 43 2.71 -12.46 -7.43
C THR A 43 2.89 -10.96 -7.73
N LEU A 44 1.82 -10.24 -8.07
CA LEU A 44 1.86 -8.79 -8.31
C LEU A 44 2.31 -8.04 -7.06
N GLN A 45 1.77 -8.41 -5.89
CA GLN A 45 2.17 -7.81 -4.62
C GLN A 45 3.66 -8.05 -4.31
N SER A 46 4.15 -9.26 -4.56
CA SER A 46 5.59 -9.58 -4.44
C SER A 46 6.44 -8.74 -5.40
N MET A 47 5.98 -8.54 -6.63
CA MET A 47 6.65 -7.66 -7.59
C MET A 47 6.68 -6.21 -7.09
N VAL A 48 5.59 -5.68 -6.54
CA VAL A 48 5.54 -4.33 -5.96
C VAL A 48 6.54 -4.18 -4.81
N GLU A 49 6.57 -5.13 -3.86
CA GLU A 49 7.49 -5.09 -2.72
C GLU A 49 8.97 -5.06 -3.14
N ILE A 50 9.34 -5.78 -4.20
CA ILE A 50 10.71 -5.78 -4.74
C ILE A 50 11.00 -4.50 -5.51
N SER A 51 10.00 -3.99 -6.22
CA SER A 51 10.13 -2.85 -7.13
C SER A 51 10.25 -1.52 -6.39
N ASP A 52 9.52 -1.36 -5.29
CA ASP A 52 9.47 -0.13 -4.48
C ASP A 52 10.87 0.39 -4.08
N PRO A 53 11.75 -0.40 -3.43
CA PRO A 53 13.10 0.07 -3.08
C PRO A 53 13.99 0.31 -4.31
N ILE A 54 13.81 -0.45 -5.39
CA ILE A 54 14.60 -0.28 -6.62
C ILE A 54 14.25 1.03 -7.31
N VAL A 55 12.96 1.35 -7.39
CA VAL A 55 12.43 2.57 -8.00
C VAL A 55 12.84 3.79 -7.18
N LEU A 56 12.77 3.70 -5.85
CA LEU A 56 13.24 4.75 -4.94
C LEU A 56 14.77 4.95 -5.01
N ALA A 57 15.55 3.87 -5.11
CA ALA A 57 16.99 3.97 -5.28
C ALA A 57 17.39 4.56 -6.65
N LEU A 58 16.64 4.23 -7.71
CA LEU A 58 16.86 4.81 -9.04
C LEU A 58 16.54 6.31 -9.07
N ALA A 59 15.53 6.74 -8.32
CA ALA A 59 15.23 8.16 -8.10
C ALA A 59 16.37 8.87 -7.35
N ALA A 60 16.83 8.30 -6.23
CA ALA A 60 17.88 8.89 -5.40
C ALA A 60 19.26 8.99 -6.09
N THR A 61 19.54 8.12 -7.06
CA THR A 61 20.83 8.12 -7.79
C THR A 61 20.94 9.21 -8.88
N GLY A 62 19.87 9.95 -9.14
CA GLY A 62 19.87 11.10 -10.07
C GLY A 62 20.32 10.80 -11.50
N ASN A 63 20.19 9.55 -11.94
CA ASN A 63 20.71 9.12 -13.23
C ASN A 63 19.80 9.62 -14.36
N ARG A 64 20.26 10.50 -15.25
CA ARG A 64 19.41 11.10 -16.31
C ARG A 64 19.05 10.16 -17.48
N SER A 65 19.36 8.86 -17.43
CA SER A 65 19.12 7.95 -18.56
C SER A 65 17.63 7.59 -18.74
N PRO A 66 16.92 8.12 -19.76
CA PRO A 66 15.47 7.98 -19.88
C PRO A 66 15.01 6.54 -20.08
N TRP A 67 15.87 5.67 -20.64
CA TRP A 67 15.58 4.25 -20.85
C TRP A 67 15.40 3.45 -19.55
N LYS A 68 16.16 3.77 -18.49
CA LYS A 68 16.02 3.09 -17.20
C LYS A 68 14.73 3.53 -16.49
N HIS A 69 14.41 4.83 -16.61
CA HIS A 69 13.16 5.39 -16.10
C HIS A 69 11.94 4.84 -16.82
N LEU A 70 11.97 4.75 -18.15
CA LEU A 70 10.90 4.16 -18.95
C LEU A 70 10.64 2.70 -18.57
N ARG A 71 11.69 1.92 -18.32
CA ARG A 71 11.55 0.52 -17.86
C ARG A 71 10.86 0.43 -16.49
N GLY A 72 11.27 1.28 -15.54
CA GLY A 72 10.66 1.35 -14.21
C GLY A 72 9.19 1.78 -14.27
N VAL A 73 8.90 2.87 -14.98
CA VAL A 73 7.54 3.40 -15.17
C VAL A 73 6.62 2.40 -15.87
N SER A 74 7.11 1.74 -16.92
CA SER A 74 6.33 0.73 -17.65
C SER A 74 5.94 -0.44 -16.75
N MET A 75 6.86 -0.89 -15.89
CA MET A 75 6.57 -1.94 -14.92
C MET A 75 5.56 -1.47 -13.86
N CYS A 76 5.70 -0.26 -13.31
CA CYS A 76 4.70 0.31 -12.39
C CYS A 76 3.31 0.43 -13.04
N LEU A 77 3.25 0.89 -14.30
CA LEU A 77 2.00 1.03 -15.04
C LEU A 77 1.33 -0.33 -15.26
N PHE A 78 2.11 -1.36 -15.61
CA PHE A 78 1.63 -2.73 -15.71
C PHE A 78 1.06 -3.24 -14.37
N LEU A 79 1.82 -3.02 -13.28
CA LEU A 79 1.41 -3.41 -11.92
C LEU A 79 0.20 -2.62 -11.41
N PHE A 80 -0.15 -1.48 -12.01
CA PHE A 80 -1.36 -0.71 -11.67
C PHE A 80 -2.57 -1.14 -12.51
N ILE A 81 -2.40 -1.22 -13.83
CA ILE A 81 -3.49 -1.55 -14.75
C ILE A 81 -3.99 -2.96 -14.52
N PHE A 82 -3.08 -3.92 -14.31
CA PHE A 82 -3.43 -5.33 -14.22
C PHE A 82 -4.35 -5.65 -13.02
N PRO A 83 -4.02 -5.29 -11.75
CA PRO A 83 -4.92 -5.53 -10.63
C PRO A 83 -6.23 -4.76 -10.73
N SER A 84 -6.19 -3.52 -11.24
CA SER A 84 -7.39 -2.69 -11.43
C SER A 84 -8.36 -3.31 -12.44
N PHE A 85 -7.84 -3.77 -13.58
CA PHE A 85 -8.61 -4.48 -14.59
C PHE A 85 -9.18 -5.79 -14.03
N MET A 86 -8.40 -6.51 -13.23
CA MET A 86 -8.82 -7.76 -12.61
C MET A 86 -9.96 -7.54 -11.60
N ALA A 87 -9.87 -6.51 -10.74
CA ALA A 87 -10.93 -6.12 -9.80
C ALA A 87 -12.22 -5.72 -10.53
N TYR A 88 -12.11 -4.97 -11.63
CA TYR A 88 -13.25 -4.60 -12.46
C TYR A 88 -13.93 -5.82 -13.07
N LYS A 89 -13.15 -6.76 -13.63
CA LYS A 89 -13.70 -7.99 -14.19
C LYS A 89 -14.39 -8.86 -13.16
N LEU A 90 -13.82 -8.97 -11.95
CA LEU A 90 -14.41 -9.75 -10.87
C LEU A 90 -15.75 -9.14 -10.40
N SER A 91 -15.77 -7.83 -10.16
CA SER A 91 -16.98 -7.12 -9.68
C SER A 91 -18.10 -7.03 -10.71
N HIS A 92 -17.78 -7.07 -12.00
CA HIS A 92 -18.81 -7.05 -13.06
C HIS A 92 -19.34 -8.45 -13.39
N PHE A 93 -18.53 -9.51 -13.24
CA PHE A 93 -18.92 -10.85 -13.66
C PHE A 93 -19.57 -11.68 -12.54
N PHE A 94 -19.26 -11.37 -11.29
CA PHE A 94 -19.76 -12.10 -10.13
C PHE A 94 -20.58 -11.20 -9.21
N ASP A 95 -21.64 -11.74 -8.63
CA ASP A 95 -22.38 -11.07 -7.57
C ASP A 95 -21.47 -10.85 -6.36
N MET A 96 -21.56 -9.65 -5.77
CA MET A 96 -20.68 -9.24 -4.67
C MET A 96 -21.04 -9.95 -3.36
N ASP A 97 -20.46 -11.13 -3.15
CA ASP A 97 -20.48 -11.82 -1.86
C ASP A 97 -19.32 -11.36 -0.94
N PHE A 98 -19.34 -11.81 0.32
CA PHE A 98 -18.32 -11.44 1.31
C PHE A 98 -16.89 -11.83 0.88
N TRP A 99 -16.72 -13.00 0.26
CA TRP A 99 -15.41 -13.50 -0.17
C TRP A 99 -14.87 -12.73 -1.37
N LEU A 100 -15.72 -12.41 -2.33
CA LEU A 100 -15.41 -11.57 -3.48
C LEU A 100 -15.06 -10.15 -3.03
N LEU A 101 -15.73 -9.62 -1.99
CA LEU A 101 -15.38 -8.33 -1.42
C LEU A 101 -13.95 -8.33 -0.83
N ILE A 102 -13.56 -9.37 -0.10
CA ILE A 102 -12.16 -9.51 0.39
C ILE A 102 -11.18 -9.51 -0.78
N MET A 103 -11.50 -10.24 -1.85
CA MET A 103 -10.66 -10.36 -3.05
C MET A 103 -10.52 -9.03 -3.81
N VAL A 104 -11.63 -8.33 -4.04
CA VAL A 104 -11.66 -7.01 -4.67
C VAL A 104 -10.93 -5.99 -3.80
N SER A 105 -11.15 -6.02 -2.49
CA SER A 105 -10.44 -5.16 -1.54
C SER A 105 -8.94 -5.38 -1.54
N SER A 106 -8.47 -6.62 -1.68
CA SER A 106 -7.05 -6.93 -1.80
C SER A 106 -6.46 -6.31 -3.07
N CYS A 107 -7.14 -6.44 -4.22
CA CYS A 107 -6.71 -5.78 -5.46
C CYS A 107 -6.71 -4.25 -5.39
N LEU A 108 -7.71 -3.66 -4.73
CA LEU A 108 -7.75 -2.22 -4.48
C LEU A 108 -6.58 -1.78 -3.61
N LEU A 109 -6.26 -2.55 -2.57
CA LEU A 109 -5.11 -2.27 -1.70
C LEU A 109 -3.79 -2.32 -2.49
N THR A 110 -3.57 -3.34 -3.30
CA THR A 110 -2.40 -3.44 -4.18
C THR A 110 -2.33 -2.25 -5.14
N SER A 111 -3.46 -1.88 -5.77
CA SER A 111 -3.52 -0.76 -6.70
C SER A 111 -3.19 0.58 -6.03
N LEU A 112 -3.68 0.81 -4.81
CA LEU A 112 -3.34 1.98 -4.00
C LEU A 112 -1.85 2.05 -3.66
N GLN A 113 -1.23 0.90 -3.36
CA GLN A 113 0.21 0.82 -3.09
C GLN A 113 1.02 1.19 -4.33
N VAL A 114 0.69 0.61 -5.49
CA VAL A 114 1.35 0.96 -6.76
C VAL A 114 1.18 2.43 -7.09
N LEU A 115 -0.02 2.98 -6.89
CA LEU A 115 -0.29 4.39 -7.14
C LEU A 115 0.55 5.31 -6.22
N GLY A 116 0.69 4.96 -4.94
CA GLY A 116 1.52 5.68 -3.99
C GLY A 116 2.99 5.70 -4.41
N THR A 117 3.56 4.53 -4.73
CA THR A 117 4.94 4.41 -5.24
C THR A 117 5.13 5.19 -6.54
N PHE A 118 4.19 5.07 -7.47
CA PHE A 118 4.22 5.79 -8.74
C PHE A 118 4.20 7.30 -8.56
N PHE A 119 3.41 7.80 -7.61
CA PHE A 119 3.34 9.23 -7.31
C PHE A 119 4.65 9.74 -6.70
N ILE A 120 5.21 9.02 -5.72
CA ILE A 120 6.50 9.38 -5.11
C ILE A 120 7.61 9.37 -6.17
N TYR A 121 7.63 8.34 -7.03
CA TYR A 121 8.56 8.30 -8.14
C TYR A 121 8.41 9.49 -9.10
N SER A 122 7.17 9.86 -9.43
CA SER A 122 6.89 10.99 -10.32
C SER A 122 7.38 12.31 -9.71
N LEU A 123 7.25 12.49 -8.39
CA LEU A 123 7.80 13.64 -7.67
C LEU A 123 9.32 13.72 -7.80
N PHE A 124 10.02 12.61 -7.56
CA PHE A 124 11.47 12.57 -7.75
C PHE A 124 11.89 12.82 -9.21
N MET A 125 11.12 12.35 -10.18
CA MET A 125 11.40 12.66 -11.59
C MET A 125 11.29 14.16 -11.85
N VAL A 126 10.22 14.81 -11.36
CA VAL A 126 10.03 16.26 -11.50
C VAL A 126 11.20 17.02 -10.88
N GLU A 127 11.64 16.62 -9.68
CA GLU A 127 12.80 17.21 -9.02
C GLU A 127 14.08 17.10 -9.86
N LEU A 128 14.33 15.96 -10.50
CA LEU A 128 15.50 15.77 -11.36
C LEU A 128 15.50 16.65 -12.62
N PHE A 129 14.32 17.02 -13.12
CA PHE A 129 14.17 17.92 -14.26
C PHE A 129 14.16 19.40 -13.84
N GLN A 130 13.97 19.70 -12.56
CA GLN A 130 13.90 21.06 -12.04
C GLN A 130 15.24 21.45 -11.42
N ASP A 131 16.03 22.27 -12.13
CA ASP A 131 17.39 22.68 -11.71
C ASP A 131 17.44 23.44 -10.36
N GLY A 132 16.30 23.84 -9.79
CA GLY A 132 16.19 24.58 -8.53
C GLY A 132 15.89 23.74 -7.28
N GLY A 133 15.71 22.41 -7.40
CA GLY A 133 15.23 21.56 -6.30
C GLY A 133 13.81 21.89 -5.86
N VAL A 134 13.11 20.93 -5.25
CA VAL A 134 11.75 21.16 -4.72
C VAL A 134 11.85 21.42 -3.22
N GLU A 135 11.66 22.67 -2.80
CA GLU A 135 11.54 23.00 -1.37
C GLU A 135 10.43 22.15 -0.73
N ARG A 136 10.75 21.53 0.41
CA ARG A 136 9.83 20.69 1.22
C ARG A 136 9.39 19.37 0.57
N MET A 137 10.20 18.78 -0.31
CA MET A 137 9.91 17.46 -0.89
C MET A 137 9.57 16.40 0.18
N ASP A 138 10.30 16.36 1.30
CA ASP A 138 10.03 15.42 2.40
C ASP A 138 8.61 15.53 2.98
N GLU A 139 8.07 16.75 3.02
CA GLU A 139 6.71 16.98 3.51
C GLU A 139 5.66 16.52 2.50
N ILE A 140 5.92 16.69 1.19
CA ILE A 140 5.04 16.19 0.13
C ILE A 140 5.04 14.66 0.13
N ILE A 141 6.21 14.02 0.18
CA ILE A 141 6.34 12.56 0.26
C ILE A 141 5.62 12.02 1.50
N TYR A 142 5.79 12.68 2.65
CA TYR A 142 5.06 12.33 3.86
C TYR A 142 3.54 12.46 3.67
N GLY A 143 3.07 13.55 3.05
CA GLY A 143 1.65 13.78 2.77
C GLY A 143 1.05 12.69 1.87
N VAL A 144 1.75 12.31 0.80
CA VAL A 144 1.33 11.23 -0.11
C VAL A 144 1.25 9.91 0.63
N ASN A 145 2.27 9.56 1.41
CA ASN A 145 2.26 8.35 2.23
C ASN A 145 1.12 8.36 3.25
N ALA A 146 0.87 9.50 3.89
CA ALA A 146 -0.24 9.64 4.85
C ALA A 146 -1.60 9.43 4.17
N VAL A 147 -1.84 10.06 3.02
CA VAL A 147 -3.07 9.88 2.24
C VAL A 147 -3.24 8.43 1.80
N SER A 148 -2.19 7.81 1.25
CA SER A 148 -2.23 6.39 0.86
C SER A 148 -2.59 5.50 2.06
N ARG A 149 -1.97 5.70 3.24
CA ARG A 149 -2.28 4.92 4.44
C ARG A 149 -3.71 5.14 4.95
N VAL A 150 -4.24 6.35 4.84
CA VAL A 150 -5.65 6.64 5.16
C VAL A 150 -6.59 5.91 4.19
N LEU A 151 -6.33 5.96 2.88
CA LEU A 151 -7.14 5.25 1.89
C LEU A 151 -7.09 3.74 2.11
N GLU A 152 -5.91 3.17 2.35
CA GLU A 152 -5.75 1.76 2.69
C GLU A 152 -6.57 1.38 3.95
N PHE A 153 -6.60 2.25 4.96
CA PHE A 153 -7.38 2.05 6.18
C PHE A 153 -8.89 2.12 5.93
N LEU A 154 -9.35 3.07 5.11
CA LEU A 154 -10.77 3.18 4.72
C LEU A 154 -11.26 1.92 3.99
N VAL A 155 -10.44 1.38 3.08
CA VAL A 155 -10.73 0.13 2.38
C VAL A 155 -10.89 -1.03 3.38
N ALA A 156 -9.98 -1.16 4.35
CA ALA A 156 -10.07 -2.19 5.39
C ALA A 156 -11.33 -2.02 6.27
N LEU A 157 -11.69 -0.79 6.63
CA LEU A 157 -12.94 -0.52 7.37
C LEU A 157 -14.18 -0.91 6.57
N CYS A 158 -14.20 -0.69 5.26
CA CYS A 158 -15.32 -1.10 4.40
C CYS A 158 -15.51 -2.62 4.41
N VAL A 159 -14.41 -3.39 4.36
CA VAL A 159 -14.46 -4.86 4.45
C VAL A 159 -15.02 -5.32 5.79
N VAL A 160 -14.56 -4.71 6.90
CA VAL A 160 -15.06 -5.05 8.24
C VAL A 160 -16.54 -4.69 8.38
N ALA A 161 -16.94 -3.51 7.92
CA ALA A 161 -18.33 -3.05 8.00
C ALA A 161 -19.28 -3.98 7.21
N TYR A 162 -18.93 -4.29 5.95
CA TYR A 162 -19.73 -5.19 5.13
C TYR A 162 -19.71 -6.62 5.67
N GLY A 163 -18.55 -7.14 6.08
CA GLY A 163 -18.47 -8.48 6.69
C GLY A 163 -19.29 -8.60 7.97
N THR A 164 -19.31 -7.56 8.80
CA THR A 164 -20.13 -7.54 10.01
C THR A 164 -21.62 -7.49 9.65
N TRP A 165 -21.99 -6.69 8.65
CA TRP A 165 -23.36 -6.63 8.15
C TRP A 165 -23.84 -7.99 7.63
N GLU A 166 -23.04 -8.63 6.77
CA GLU A 166 -23.33 -9.94 6.19
C GLU A 166 -23.38 -11.04 7.25
N SER A 167 -22.49 -11.00 8.25
CA SER A 167 -22.54 -11.96 9.36
C SER A 167 -23.76 -11.78 10.28
N MET A 168 -24.32 -10.56 10.40
CA MET A 168 -25.47 -10.29 11.27
C MET A 168 -26.81 -10.56 10.58
N PHE A 169 -26.92 -10.26 9.29
CA PHE A 169 -28.19 -10.32 8.54
C PHE A 169 -28.22 -11.40 7.45
N GLY A 170 -27.08 -12.00 7.12
CA GLY A 170 -26.93 -13.07 6.13
C GLY A 170 -26.77 -14.45 6.77
N GLU A 171 -26.07 -15.35 6.05
CA GLU A 171 -25.82 -16.71 6.53
C GLU A 171 -24.66 -16.72 7.54
N TRP A 172 -24.96 -17.06 8.79
CA TRP A 172 -23.93 -17.10 9.83
C TRP A 172 -22.87 -18.16 9.56
N SER A 173 -21.62 -17.74 9.39
CA SER A 173 -20.47 -18.63 9.19
C SER A 173 -19.38 -18.37 10.22
N TRP A 174 -19.03 -19.39 11.01
CA TRP A 174 -17.92 -19.33 11.97
C TRP A 174 -16.59 -18.94 11.33
N ILE A 175 -16.39 -19.35 10.07
CA ILE A 175 -15.16 -19.09 9.34
C ILE A 175 -15.13 -17.64 8.85
N GLY A 176 -16.25 -17.13 8.35
CA GLY A 176 -16.39 -15.71 7.99
C GLY A 176 -16.12 -14.79 9.20
N VAL A 177 -16.77 -15.08 10.34
CA VAL A 177 -16.56 -14.34 11.59
C VAL A 177 -15.09 -14.35 12.02
N SER A 178 -14.43 -15.52 11.98
CA SER A 178 -13.02 -15.66 12.34
C SER A 178 -12.12 -14.81 11.43
N VAL A 179 -12.38 -14.81 10.12
CA VAL A 179 -11.64 -13.98 9.15
C VAL A 179 -11.85 -12.49 9.41
N ILE A 180 -13.07 -12.05 9.74
CA ILE A 180 -13.38 -10.64 10.06
C ILE A 180 -12.64 -10.21 11.33
N ILE A 181 -12.59 -11.05 12.37
CA ILE A 181 -11.88 -10.74 13.62
C ILE A 181 -10.38 -10.57 13.34
N VAL A 182 -9.76 -11.52 12.63
CA VAL A 182 -8.34 -11.44 12.26
C VAL A 182 -8.07 -10.21 11.39
N HIS A 183 -8.93 -9.94 10.40
CA HIS A 183 -8.81 -8.78 9.54
C HIS A 183 -8.93 -7.47 10.34
N SER A 184 -9.88 -7.38 11.27
CA SER A 184 -10.05 -6.22 12.14
C SER A 184 -8.81 -5.99 13.02
N TYR A 185 -8.23 -7.05 13.56
CA TYR A 185 -7.01 -6.92 14.36
C TYR A 185 -5.80 -6.46 13.52
N VAL A 186 -5.54 -7.13 12.40
CA VAL A 186 -4.31 -6.90 11.60
C VAL A 186 -4.41 -5.66 10.72
N ASN A 187 -5.51 -5.49 10.00
CA ASN A 187 -5.65 -4.44 9.00
C ASN A 187 -6.23 -3.13 9.56
N VAL A 188 -6.96 -3.19 10.68
CA VAL A 188 -7.54 -1.99 11.32
C VAL A 188 -6.77 -1.63 12.59
N TRP A 189 -6.75 -2.50 13.61
CA TRP A 189 -6.19 -2.16 14.92
C TRP A 189 -4.67 -1.91 14.87
N LEU A 190 -3.88 -2.87 14.41
CA LEU A 190 -2.42 -2.72 14.32
C LEU A 190 -2.02 -1.55 13.39
N ARG A 191 -2.79 -1.35 12.31
CA ARG A 191 -2.57 -0.23 11.37
C ARG A 191 -2.88 1.12 12.02
N ALA A 192 -3.99 1.24 12.75
CA ALA A 192 -4.34 2.45 13.49
C ALA A 192 -3.30 2.75 14.58
N GLN A 193 -2.84 1.74 15.32
CA GLN A 193 -1.79 1.89 16.32
C GLN A 193 -0.48 2.39 15.70
N SER A 194 -0.06 1.82 14.57
CA SER A 194 1.13 2.27 13.85
C SER A 194 0.99 3.71 13.36
N GLY A 195 -0.16 4.07 12.76
CA GLY A 195 -0.44 5.43 12.31
C GLY A 195 -0.45 6.44 13.47
N TRP A 196 -1.03 6.06 14.61
CA TRP A 196 -1.04 6.87 15.82
C TRP A 196 0.37 7.14 16.36
N SER A 197 1.20 6.10 16.43
CA SER A 197 2.61 6.22 16.83
C SER A 197 3.38 7.19 15.92
N SER A 198 3.24 7.04 14.60
CA SER A 198 3.87 7.95 13.62
C SER A 198 3.41 9.40 13.78
N PHE A 199 2.12 9.62 14.07
CA PHE A 199 1.58 10.95 14.32
C PHE A 199 2.15 11.57 15.61
N LEU A 200 2.21 10.80 16.70
CA LEU A 200 2.79 11.26 17.97
C LEU A 200 4.26 11.64 17.82
N LEU A 201 5.05 10.80 17.14
CA LEU A 201 6.46 11.09 16.84
C LEU A 201 6.62 12.38 16.03
N ARG A 202 5.74 12.61 15.04
CA ARG A 202 5.80 13.85 14.23
C ARG A 202 5.45 15.07 15.06
N ARG A 203 4.45 14.97 15.94
CA ARG A 203 4.09 16.05 16.88
C ARG A 203 5.24 16.35 17.84
N GLU A 204 5.90 15.32 18.35
CA GLU A 204 7.06 15.46 19.22
C GLU A 204 8.25 16.11 18.49
N ALA A 205 8.52 15.70 17.25
CA ALA A 205 9.56 16.31 16.41
C ALA A 205 9.28 17.80 16.15
N ALA A 206 8.04 18.15 15.79
CA ALA A 206 7.64 19.54 15.58
C ALA A 206 7.79 20.38 16.86
N HIS A 207 7.41 19.82 18.01
CA HIS A 207 7.61 20.48 19.30
C HIS A 207 9.09 20.67 19.63
N LYS A 208 9.93 19.65 19.46
CA LYS A 208 11.38 19.74 19.71
C LYS A 208 12.06 20.75 18.80
N ILE A 209 11.71 20.76 17.51
CA ILE A 209 12.23 21.75 16.55
C ILE A 209 11.79 23.16 16.95
N GLY A 210 10.53 23.35 17.35
CA GLY A 210 10.03 24.65 17.82
C GLY A 210 10.65 25.12 19.13
N ALA A 211 11.12 24.20 19.97
CA ALA A 211 11.79 24.50 21.24
C ALA A 211 13.28 24.82 21.08
N LEU A 212 13.88 24.60 19.91
CA LEU A 212 15.29 24.95 19.68
C LEU A 212 15.46 26.48 19.67
N PRO A 213 16.44 27.02 20.41
CA PRO A 213 16.72 28.45 20.39
C PRO A 213 17.16 28.86 18.98
N ARG A 214 16.53 29.91 18.43
CA ARG A 214 17.00 30.51 17.18
C ARG A 214 18.34 31.20 17.44
N ALA A 215 19.35 30.85 16.65
CA ALA A 215 20.66 31.50 16.71
C ALA A 215 20.52 32.98 16.33
N SER A 216 21.14 33.87 17.10
CA SER A 216 21.27 35.29 16.75
C SER A 216 22.33 35.50 15.68
N GLU A 217 22.22 36.57 14.89
CA GLU A 217 23.24 36.92 13.87
C GLU A 217 24.65 37.05 14.48
N GLU A 218 24.74 37.53 15.72
CA GLU A 218 26.02 37.65 16.44
C GLU A 218 26.62 36.29 16.78
N GLN A 219 25.80 35.32 17.20
CA GLN A 219 26.26 33.95 17.46
C GLN A 219 26.72 33.23 16.19
N LEU A 220 25.99 33.41 15.08
CA LEU A 220 26.33 32.84 13.77
C LEU A 220 27.67 33.39 13.26
N ARG A 221 27.91 34.71 13.39
CA ARG A 221 29.18 35.32 13.01
C ARG A 221 30.33 34.92 13.95
N ALA A 222 30.07 34.80 15.25
CA ALA A 222 31.08 34.42 16.23
C ALA A 222 31.56 32.96 16.09
N HIS A 223 30.68 32.05 15.66
CA HIS A 223 31.01 30.63 15.49
C HIS A 223 31.47 30.27 14.08
N ASN A 224 31.43 31.24 13.14
CA ASN A 224 31.81 31.02 11.74
C ASN A 224 31.00 29.87 11.11
N ASP A 225 29.71 29.78 11.47
CA ASP A 225 28.85 28.66 11.12
C ASP A 225 28.61 28.63 9.61
N LEU A 226 29.14 27.59 8.97
CA LEU A 226 28.81 27.21 7.60
C LEU A 226 27.47 26.48 7.59
N CYS A 227 26.66 26.71 6.57
CA CYS A 227 25.45 25.94 6.32
C CYS A 227 25.77 24.44 6.31
N SER A 228 25.20 23.63 7.20
CA SER A 228 25.49 22.19 7.26
C SER A 228 25.04 21.40 6.02
N ILE A 229 24.16 22.00 5.21
CA ILE A 229 23.64 21.44 3.96
C ILE A 229 24.53 21.84 2.77
N CYS A 230 24.97 23.09 2.75
CA CYS A 230 25.62 23.70 1.60
C CYS A 230 27.11 24.00 1.79
N PHE A 231 27.64 23.81 3.01
CA PHE A 231 29.02 24.06 3.43
C PHE A 231 29.60 25.40 2.94
N GLN A 232 28.72 26.38 2.76
CA GLN A 232 28.98 27.76 2.39
C GLN A 232 28.50 28.70 3.49
#